data_AF-A0A2M7K5T7-F1
#
_entry.id   AF-A0A2M7K5T7-F1
#
_cell.length_a   1.000
_cell.length_b   1.000
_cell.length_c   1.000
_cell.angle_alpha   90.00
_cell.angle_beta   90.00
_cell.angle_gamma   90.00
#
_symmetry.space_group_name_H-M   'P 1'
#
loop_
_entity.id
_entity.type
_entity.pdbx_description
1 polymer ?
#
loop_
_entity_poly.entity_id
_entity_poly.type
_entity_poly.pdbx_seq_one_letter_code
_entity_poly.pdbx_strand_id
1 'polypeptide(L)' 'EPANGKKAVCYIDGEFTLKTIKIKKNELWLIPANPDYKSIKVTEENEFIIWGIVTFVIHKL' A
#
# COMPACT_ATOMS: atom_id res chain seq x y z
N GLU A 1 -1.66 1.29 -13.56
CA GLU A 1 -2.08 0.00 -12.97
C GLU A 1 -1.27 -0.29 -11.72
N PRO A 2 -1.79 -1.07 -10.76
CA PRO A 2 -1.06 -1.48 -9.57
C PRO A 2 0.15 -2.32 -9.93
N ALA A 3 1.33 -1.91 -9.46
CA ALA A 3 2.58 -2.59 -9.75
C ALA A 3 3.55 -2.48 -8.58
N ASN A 4 4.52 -3.40 -8.55
CA ASN A 4 5.59 -3.40 -7.58
C ASN A 4 6.33 -2.05 -7.58
N GLY A 5 6.54 -1.47 -6.39
CA GLY A 5 7.19 -0.17 -6.19
C GLY A 5 6.28 1.06 -6.38
N LYS A 6 5.01 0.89 -6.75
CA LYS A 6 4.06 2.01 -6.84
C LYS A 6 3.45 2.33 -5.47
N LYS A 7 3.18 3.61 -5.24
CA LYS A 7 2.39 4.06 -4.08
C LYS A 7 0.91 3.93 -4.41
N ALA A 8 0.16 3.33 -3.51
CA ALA A 8 -1.27 3.12 -3.70
C ALA A 8 -2.04 3.53 -2.44
N VAL A 9 -3.25 4.04 -2.68
CA VAL A 9 -4.28 4.16 -1.66
C VAL A 9 -4.92 2.79 -1.55
N CYS A 10 -4.82 2.22 -0.36
CA CYS A 10 -5.37 0.92 -0.03
C CYS A 10 -6.44 1.08 1.05
N TYR A 11 -7.44 0.22 1.00
CA TYR A 11 -8.36 -0.02 2.10
C TYR A 11 -8.05 -1.40 2.64
N ILE A 12 -7.72 -1.51 3.92
CA ILE A 12 -7.37 -2.78 4.57
C ILE A 12 -8.03 -2.84 5.94
N ASP A 13 -8.74 -3.94 6.23
CA ASP A 13 -9.35 -4.25 7.53
C ASP A 13 -10.19 -3.09 8.12
N GLY A 14 -10.93 -2.36 7.26
CA GLY A 14 -11.79 -1.26 7.68
C GLY A 14 -11.15 0.14 7.64
N GLU A 15 -9.86 0.25 7.32
CA GLU A 15 -9.12 1.52 7.34
C GLU A 15 -8.46 1.87 6.01
N PHE A 16 -8.43 3.18 5.69
CA PHE A 16 -7.67 3.70 4.55
C PHE A 16 -6.20 3.92 4.93
N THR A 17 -5.31 3.43 4.07
CA THR A 17 -3.87 3.61 4.24
C THR A 17 -3.18 3.97 2.93
N LEU A 18 -2.15 4.81 3.01
CA LEU A 18 -1.21 5.03 1.91
C LEU A 18 0.07 4.23 2.15
N LYS A 19 0.37 3.30 1.24
CA LYS A 19 1.55 2.41 1.35
C LYS A 19 2.17 2.20 -0.03
N THR A 20 3.43 1.76 -0.04
CA THR A 20 4.10 1.31 -1.26
C THR A 20 3.83 -0.17 -1.47
N ILE A 21 3.30 -0.53 -2.62
CA ILE A 21 3.05 -1.92 -3.02
C ILE A 21 4.40 -2.61 -3.25
N LYS A 22 4.60 -3.76 -2.62
CA LYS A 22 5.75 -4.62 -2.85
C LYS A 22 5.29 -6.04 -3.12
N ILE A 23 5.58 -6.54 -4.32
CA ILE A 23 5.21 -7.88 -4.76
C ILE A 23 6.48 -8.74 -4.73
N LYS A 24 6.48 -9.82 -3.95
CA LYS A 24 7.63 -10.73 -3.80
C LYS A 24 7.15 -12.17 -3.85
N LYS A 25 7.65 -12.98 -4.79
CA LYS A 25 7.36 -14.43 -4.86
C LYS A 25 5.86 -14.77 -4.67
N ASN A 26 4.99 -14.02 -5.35
CA ASN A 26 3.53 -14.14 -5.25
C ASN A 26 2.88 -13.64 -3.94
N GLU A 27 3.64 -12.96 -3.07
CA GLU A 27 3.11 -12.32 -1.87
C GLU A 27 3.01 -10.80 -2.07
N LEU A 28 1.92 -10.21 -1.57
CA LEU A 28 1.69 -8.78 -1.55
C LEU A 28 2.04 -8.20 -0.18
N TRP A 29 2.91 -7.19 -0.19
CA TRP A 29 3.39 -6.48 0.98
C TRP A 29 3.11 -4.99 0.84
N LEU A 30 2.61 -4.38 1.91
CA LEU A 30 2.40 -2.94 2.02
C LEU A 30 3.52 -2.33 2.86
N ILE A 31 4.41 -1.60 2.21
CA ILE A 31 5.58 -1.00 2.84
C ILE A 31 5.22 0.43 3.27
N PRO A 32 5.35 0.78 4.57
CA PRO A 32 5.17 2.15 5.02
C PRO A 32 6.30 3.05 4.52
N ALA A 33 5.99 4.34 4.36
CA ALA A 33 7.00 5.36 4.08
C ALA A 33 7.69 5.87 5.36
N ASN A 34 7.15 5.54 6.54
CA ASN A 34 7.73 5.87 7.83
C ASN A 34 8.49 4.64 8.38
N PRO A 35 9.80 4.75 8.70
CA PRO A 35 10.60 3.65 9.27
C PRO A 35 10.12 3.15 10.62
N ASP A 36 9.36 3.94 11.39
CA ASP A 36 8.81 3.52 12.69
C ASP A 36 7.69 2.49 12.56
N TYR A 37 7.15 2.29 11.34
CA TYR A 37 6.04 1.40 11.07
C TYR A 37 6.51 0.11 10.42
N LYS A 38 5.88 -1.00 10.78
CA LYS A 38 6.17 -2.31 10.19
C LYS A 38 5.45 -2.46 8.84
N SER A 39 6.07 -3.23 7.95
CA SER A 39 5.43 -3.68 6.71
C SER A 39 4.27 -4.62 7.01
N ILE A 40 3.15 -4.44 6.31
CA ILE A 40 1.97 -5.28 6.45
C ILE A 40 1.98 -6.30 5.31
N LYS A 41 1.87 -7.59 5.64
CA LYS A 41 1.66 -8.65 4.65
C LYS A 41 0.15 -8.74 4.40
N VAL A 42 -0.28 -8.65 3.14
CA VAL A 42 -1.68 -8.90 2.79
C VAL A 42 -1.87 -10.40 2.64
N THR A 43 -2.76 -10.96 3.46
CA THR A 43 -3.19 -12.36 3.35
C THR A 43 -4.59 -12.43 2.75
N GLU A 44 -5.05 -13.63 2.38
CA GLU A 44 -6.41 -13.84 1.89
C GLU A 44 -7.49 -13.58 2.95
N GLU A 45 -7.10 -13.56 4.23
CA GLU A 45 -7.97 -13.24 5.36
C GLU A 45 -8.21 -11.74 5.52
N ASN A 46 -7.36 -10.89 4.92
CA ASN A 46 -7.53 -9.44 4.99
C ASN A 46 -8.59 -8.97 3.99
N GLU A 47 -9.47 -8.08 4.46
CA GLU A 47 -10.33 -7.32 3.55
C GLU A 47 -9.51 -6.22 2.89
N PHE A 48 -8.88 -6.54 1.75
CA PHE A 48 -7.95 -5.67 1.06
C PHE A 48 -8.45 -5.22 -0.31
N ILE A 49 -8.47 -3.90 -0.54
CA ILE A 49 -8.85 -3.28 -1.81
C ILE A 49 -7.84 -2.18 -2.18
N ILE A 50 -7.35 -2.21 -3.42
CA ILE A 50 -6.59 -1.08 -3.98
C ILE A 50 -7.58 -0.08 -4.57
N TRP A 51 -7.72 1.07 -3.93
CA TRP A 51 -8.59 2.15 -4.39
C TRP A 51 -8.00 2.91 -5.58
N GLY A 52 -6.68 3.11 -5.60
CA GLY A 52 -6.03 3.84 -6.69
C GLY A 52 -4.53 3.96 -6.54
N ILE A 53 -3.86 4.32 -7.63
CA ILE A 53 -2.42 4.55 -7.67
C ILE A 53 -2.13 6.05 -7.57
N VAL A 54 -1.20 6.42 -6.69
CA VAL A 54 -0.79 7.80 -6.52
C VAL A 54 0.04 8.23 -7.73
N THR A 55 -0.38 9.31 -8.37
CA THR A 55 0.28 9.91 -9.53
C THR A 55 1.09 11.14 -9.16
N PHE A 56 0.57 11.99 -8.27
CA PHE A 56 1.22 13.22 -7.83
C PHE A 56 1.02 13.43 -6.32
N VAL A 57 1.98 14.12 -5.70
CA VAL A 57 1.88 14.60 -4.32
C VAL A 57 1.92 16.11 -4.38
N ILE A 58 0.87 16.76 -3.90
CA ILE A 58 0.79 18.22 -3.81
C ILE A 58 1.20 18.59 -2.39
N HIS A 59 2.38 19.21 -2.26
CA HIS A 59 2.86 19.73 -0.99
C HIS A 59 2.90 21.25 -1.08
N LYS A 60 2.05 21.92 -0.29
CA LYS A 60 2.10 23.37 -0.17
C LYS A 60 3.19 23.71 0.86
N LEU A 61 4.21 24.43 0.40
CA LEU A 61 5.27 24.98 1.25
C LEU A 61 4.74 26.12 2.13
#